data_AF-A0A963KVH1-F1
#
_entry.id   AF-A0A963KVH1-F1
#
_cell.length_a   1.000
_cell.length_b   1.000
_cell.length_c   1.000
_cell.angle_alpha   90.00
_cell.angle_beta   90.00
_cell.angle_gamma   90.00
#
_symmetry.space_group_name_H-M   'P 1'
#
loop_
_entity.id
_entity.type
_entity.pdbx_description
1 polymer ?
#
loop_
_entity_poly.entity_id
_entity_poly.type
_entity_poly.pdbx_seq_one_letter_code
_entity_poly.pdbx_strand_id
1 'polypeptide(L)' 'MSAASFDTHTFVKRLVSAGMPETQAEILAEEQARVLSSDLVTKGYLSKELELLQQRLTIKLGGMLVVAVGAMAALVKLL' A
#
# COMPACT_ATOMS: atom_id res chain seq x y z
N MET A 1 10.36 -4.11 -0.31
CA MET A 1 10.38 -2.78 -0.94
C MET A 1 11.08 -1.85 0.03
N SER A 2 12.23 -1.30 -0.37
CA SER A 2 12.91 -0.27 0.41
C SER A 2 12.01 0.95 0.38
N ALA A 3 11.47 1.36 1.54
CA ALA A 3 11.01 2.73 1.71
C ALA A 3 12.22 3.59 1.33
N ALA A 4 12.12 4.36 0.24
CA ALA A 4 13.22 5.23 -0.14
C ALA A 4 13.49 6.14 1.07
N SER A 5 14.61 5.91 1.76
CA SER A 5 14.96 6.69 2.93
C SER A 5 15.17 8.11 2.46
N PHE A 6 14.34 9.03 2.94
CA PHE A 6 14.52 10.45 2.67
C PHE A 6 15.86 10.88 3.30
N ASP A 7 16.83 11.25 2.45
CA ASP A 7 18.15 11.68 2.89
C ASP A 7 18.11 13.18 3.24
N THR A 8 17.78 13.44 4.51
CA THR A 8 17.70 14.79 5.10
C THR A 8 19.00 15.57 4.87
N HIS A 9 20.17 14.92 4.97
CA HIS A 9 21.47 15.60 4.84
C HIS A 9 21.74 16.06 3.41
N THR A 10 21.53 15.19 2.41
CA THR A 10 21.67 15.58 0.99
C THR A 10 20.64 16.66 0.61
N PHE A 11 19.44 16.62 1.19
CA PHE A 11 18.40 17.62 0.97
C PHE A 11 18.78 19.00 1.55
N VAL A 12 19.25 19.07 2.80
CA VAL A 12 19.76 20.30 3.42
C VAL A 12 20.88 20.91 2.59
N LYS A 13 21.88 20.12 2.18
CA LYS A 13 23.00 20.62 1.36
C LYS A 13 22.54 21.26 0.06
N ARG A 14 21.52 20.69 -0.60
CA ARG A 14 20.95 21.26 -1.82
C ARG A 14 20.26 22.60 -1.57
N LEU A 15 19.47 22.69 -0.51
CA LEU A 15 18.80 23.94 -0.14
C LEU A 15 19.80 25.05 0.19
N VAL A 16 20.83 24.74 0.98
CA VAL A 16 21.90 25.69 1.29
C VAL A 16 22.65 26.12 0.04
N SER A 17 22.97 25.18 -0.86
CA SER A 17 23.61 25.52 -2.15
C SER A 17 22.75 26.42 -3.06
N ALA A 18 21.44 26.41 -2.87
CA ALA A 18 20.48 27.27 -3.56
C ALA A 18 20.28 28.63 -2.86
N GLY A 19 20.98 28.90 -1.77
CA GLY A 19 20.93 30.17 -1.04
C GLY A 19 19.96 30.19 0.15
N MET A 20 19.40 29.06 0.55
CA MET A 20 18.59 28.97 1.77
C MET A 20 19.51 29.04 3.01
N PRO A 21 19.17 29.82 4.05
CA PRO A 21 19.87 29.77 5.34
C PRO A 21 19.84 28.35 5.93
N GLU A 22 20.97 27.90 6.48
CA GLU A 22 21.13 26.53 6.99
C GLU A 22 20.05 26.12 7.99
N THR A 23 19.75 26.96 8.98
CA THR A 23 18.69 26.69 9.96
C THR A 23 17.31 26.52 9.31
N GLN A 24 16.99 27.27 8.25
CA GLN A 24 15.73 27.07 7.52
C GLN A 24 15.73 25.76 6.74
N ALA A 25 16.87 25.40 6.14
CA ALA A 25 17.02 24.16 5.40
C ALA A 25 16.86 22.95 6.32
N GLU A 26 17.45 22.98 7.52
CA GLU A 26 17.31 21.94 8.54
C GLU A 26 15.86 21.77 9.00
N ILE A 27 15.19 22.86 9.39
CA ILE A 27 13.79 22.83 9.83
C ILE A 27 12.89 22.26 8.72
N LEU A 28 13.09 22.69 7.47
CA LEU A 28 12.31 22.21 6.34
C LEU A 28 12.56 20.71 6.08
N ALA A 29 13.81 20.26 6.21
CA ALA A 29 14.17 18.87 5.99
C ALA A 29 13.60 17.96 7.09
N GLU A 30 13.63 18.39 8.35
CA GLU A 30 13.05 17.65 9.47
C GLU A 30 11.53 17.51 9.33
N GLU A 31 10.82 18.58 8.99
CA GLU A 31 9.37 18.53 8.83
C GLU A 31 8.95 17.74 7.58
N GLN A 32 9.73 17.79 6.50
CA GLN A 32 9.51 16.90 5.36
C GLN A 32 9.75 15.43 5.71
N ALA A 33 10.82 15.12 6.45
CA ALA A 33 11.08 13.76 6.92
C ALA A 33 9.94 13.26 7.81
N ARG A 34 9.41 14.11 8.70
CA ARG A 34 8.26 13.81 9.55
C ARG A 34 7.04 13.43 8.72
N VAL A 35 6.65 14.26 7.74
CA VAL A 35 5.49 14.02 6.85
C VAL A 35 5.70 12.78 5.97
N LEU A 36 6.92 12.53 5.51
CA LEU A 36 7.23 11.34 4.71
C LEU A 36 7.30 10.06 5.57
N SER A 37 7.57 10.20 6.87
CA SER A 37 7.60 9.06 7.80
C SER A 37 6.23 8.70 8.36
N SER A 38 5.22 9.58 8.26
CA SER A 38 3.85 9.29 8.69
C SER A 38 3.18 8.32 7.71
N ASP A 39 2.90 7.09 8.16
CA ASP A 39 2.03 6.05 7.57
C ASP A 39 1.78 6.13 6.06
N LEU A 40 2.86 6.30 5.28
CA LEU A 40 2.77 6.34 3.83
C LEU A 40 2.48 4.92 3.33
N VAL A 41 1.21 4.67 3.03
CA VAL A 41 0.80 3.47 2.31
C VAL A 41 1.40 3.53 0.90
N THR A 42 2.41 2.69 0.64
CA THR A 42 3.00 2.60 -0.70
C THR A 42 2.01 1.97 -1.68
N LYS A 43 2.08 2.37 -2.96
CA LYS A 43 1.27 1.75 -4.02
C LYS A 43 1.44 0.23 -4.07
N GLY A 44 2.65 -0.26 -3.85
CA GLY A 44 2.93 -1.71 -3.83
C GLY A 44 2.30 -2.42 -2.64
N TYR A 45 2.29 -1.80 -1.45
CA TYR A 45 1.55 -2.32 -0.30
C TYR A 45 0.05 -2.45 -0.62
N LEU A 46 -0.56 -1.37 -1.14
CA LEU A 46 -1.98 -1.37 -1.48
C LEU A 46 -2.31 -2.38 -2.57
N SER A 47 -1.49 -2.48 -3.61
CA SER A 47 -1.68 -3.43 -4.71
C SER A 47 -1.68 -4.87 -4.20
N LYS A 48 -0.76 -5.20 -3.30
CA LYS A 48 -0.67 -6.52 -2.67
C LYS A 48 -1.91 -6.83 -1.82
N GLU A 49 -2.36 -5.87 -1.03
CA GLU A 49 -3.55 -6.06 -0.17
C GLU A 49 -4.83 -6.23 -1.00
N LEU A 50 -4.95 -5.50 -2.11
CA LEU A 50 -6.04 -5.67 -3.07
C LEU A 50 -5.98 -7.03 -3.78
N GLU A 51 -4.79 -7.51 -4.16
CA GLU A 51 -4.63 -8.83 -4.76
C GLU A 51 -5.06 -9.95 -3.80
N LEU A 52 -4.66 -9.86 -2.52
CA LEU A 52 -5.08 -10.80 -1.48
C LEU A 52 -6.60 -10.75 -1.27
N LEU A 53 -7.20 -9.56 -1.28
CA LEU A 53 -8.64 -9.40 -1.16
C LEU A 53 -9.36 -10.03 -2.36
N GLN A 54 -8.87 -9.79 -3.58
CA GLN A 54 -9.41 -10.37 -4.80
C GLN A 54 -9.35 -11.90 -4.76
N GLN A 55 -8.20 -12.49 -4.39
CA GLN A 55 -8.05 -13.94 -4.25
C GLN A 55 -9.05 -14.53 -3.24
N ARG A 56 -9.20 -13.90 -2.07
CA ARG A 56 -10.17 -14.33 -1.05
C ARG A 56 -11.61 -14.27 -1.56
N LEU A 57 -11.96 -13.22 -2.29
CA LEU A 57 -13.29 -13.09 -2.89
C LEU A 57 -13.51 -14.17 -3.96
N THR A 58 -12.54 -14.41 -4.84
CA THR A 58 -12.62 -15.48 -5.85
C THR A 58 -12.83 -16.85 -5.21
N ILE A 59 -12.08 -17.19 -4.16
CA ILE A 59 -12.22 -18.48 -3.46
C ILE A 59 -13.60 -18.60 -2.80
N LYS A 60 -14.06 -17.55 -2.10
CA LYS A 60 -15.38 -17.56 -1.44
C LYS A 60 -16.52 -17.70 -2.44
N LEU A 61 -16.49 -16.92 -3.52
CA LEU A 61 -17.51 -16.96 -4.57
C LEU A 61 -17.50 -18.30 -5.31
N GLY A 62 -16.32 -18.82 -5.66
CA GLY A 62 -16.18 -20.14 -6.27
C GLY A 62 -16.74 -21.25 -5.37
N GLY A 63 -16.43 -21.23 -4.07
CA GLY A 63 -16.97 -22.17 -3.09
C GLY A 63 -18.50 -22.11 -2.99
N MET A 64 -19.08 -20.90 -2.93
CA MET A 64 -20.54 -20.72 -2.92
C MET A 64 -21.19 -21.27 -4.19
N LEU A 65 -20.57 -21.06 -5.37
CA LEU A 65 -21.07 -21.59 -6.64
C LEU A 65 -21.02 -23.12 -6.67
N VAL A 66 -19.92 -23.74 -6.22
CA VAL A 66 -19.81 -25.20 -6.14
C VAL A 66 -20.88 -25.78 -5.22
N VAL A 67 -21.11 -25.17 -4.06
CA VAL A 67 -22.17 -25.58 -3.13
C VAL A 67 -23.55 -25.42 -3.77
N ALA A 68 -23.84 -24.28 -4.39
CA ALA A 68 -25.13 -24.01 -5.02
C ALA A 68 -25.41 -25.01 -6.16
N VAL A 69 -24.45 -25.22 -7.07
CA VAL A 69 -24.58 -26.17 -8.18
C VAL A 69 -24.70 -27.60 -7.66
N GLY A 70 -23.91 -27.98 -6.66
CA GLY A 70 -23.98 -29.31 -6.04
C GLY A 70 -25.35 -29.57 -5.39
N ALA A 71 -25.89 -28.60 -4.67
CA ALA A 71 -27.22 -28.69 -4.08
C ALA A 71 -28.31 -28.81 -5.16
N MET A 72 -28.24 -28.00 -6.22
CA MET A 72 -29.17 -28.08 -7.35
C MET A 72 -29.12 -29.46 -8.03
N ALA A 73 -27.93 -30.00 -8.30
CA ALA A 73 -27.77 -31.31 -8.92
C ALA A 73 -28.34 -32.45 -8.05
N ALA A 74 -28.15 -32.37 -6.73
CA ALA A 74 -28.71 -33.33 -5.79
C ALA A 74 -30.24 -33.28 -5.78
N LEU A 75 -30.84 -32.09 -5.79
CA LEU A 75 -32.29 -31.92 -5.84
C LEU A 75 -32.90 -32.47 -7.13
N VAL A 76 -32.29 -32.19 -8.29
CA VAL A 76 -32.75 -32.70 -9.60
C VAL A 76 -32.72 -34.23 -9.65
N LYS A 77 -31.77 -34.87 -8.96
CA LYS A 77 -31.69 -36.34 -8.93
C LYS A 77 -32.67 -36.98 -7.95
N LEU A 78 -33.19 -36.22 -6.98
CA LEU A 78 -34.10 -36.69 -5.93
C LEU A 78 -35.58 -36.55 -6.32
N LEU A 79 -35.91 -35.58 -7.19
CA LEU A 79 -37.21 -35.37 -7.82
C LEU A 79 -37.42 -36.30 -9.02
#